data_AF-A0A970G0R1-F1
#
_entry.id   AF-A0A970G0R1-F1
#
_cell.length_a   1.000
_cell.length_b   1.000
_cell.length_c   1.000
_cell.angle_alpha   90.00
_cell.angle_beta   90.00
_cell.angle_gamma   90.00
#
_symmetry.space_group_name_H-M   'P 1'
#
loop_
_entity.id
_entity.type
_entity.pdbx_description
1 polymer ?
#
loop_
_entity_poly.entity_id
_entity_poly.type
_entity_poly.pdbx_seq_one_letter_code
_entity_poly.pdbx_strand_id
1 'polypeptide(L)'
;MKKLITALTAFILSITIGLSASAQATTYKVVRGDSLWKIAVKYEVGLSELIKANPSIKNPNLIYPGQVINIPEAAPLKTFESEVIRLINQERTSRGLPALTTDWQLSRVARYKSQDMVDRGY
;
A
#
# COMPACT_ATOMS: atom_id res chain seq x y z
N MET A 1 13.70 -53.13 -2.15
CA MET A 1 12.57 -52.19 -2.01
C MET A 1 13.07 -50.80 -1.59
N LYS A 2 13.91 -50.13 -2.40
CA LYS A 2 14.45 -48.78 -2.09
C LYS A 2 14.52 -47.85 -3.32
N LYS A 3 14.26 -48.37 -4.52
CA LYS A 3 14.36 -47.64 -5.80
C LYS A 3 13.01 -47.12 -6.34
N LEU A 4 11.92 -47.33 -5.59
CA LEU A 4 10.56 -46.93 -5.97
C LEU A 4 10.11 -45.59 -5.35
N ILE A 5 10.83 -45.07 -4.34
CA ILE A 5 10.48 -43.82 -3.67
C ILE A 5 11.04 -42.60 -4.41
N THR A 6 12.12 -42.76 -5.17
CA THR A 6 12.78 -41.67 -5.91
C THR A 6 12.10 -41.30 -7.23
N ALA A 7 11.08 -42.05 -7.66
CA ALA A 7 10.32 -41.74 -8.89
C ALA A 7 9.04 -40.93 -8.62
N LEU A 8 8.52 -40.94 -7.38
CA LEU A 8 7.31 -40.19 -7.01
C LEU A 8 7.63 -38.73 -6.65
N THR A 9 8.85 -38.46 -6.17
CA THR A 9 9.34 -37.10 -5.86
C THR A 9 9.69 -36.29 -7.11
N ALA A 10 9.77 -36.92 -8.29
CA ALA A 10 10.03 -36.24 -9.55
C ALA A 10 8.75 -35.70 -10.24
N PHE A 11 7.56 -36.11 -9.79
CA PHE A 11 6.29 -35.63 -10.37
C PHE A 11 5.64 -34.49 -9.57
N ILE A 12 6.03 -34.31 -8.29
CA ILE A 12 5.54 -33.21 -7.44
C ILE A 12 6.35 -31.91 -7.66
N LEU A 13 7.40 -31.93 -8.48
CA LEU A 13 8.26 -30.77 -8.72
C LEU A 13 7.77 -29.86 -9.88
N SER A 14 6.74 -30.25 -10.62
CA SER A 14 6.39 -29.60 -11.91
C SER A 14 5.16 -28.68 -11.89
N ILE A 15 4.43 -28.56 -10.77
CA ILE A 15 3.19 -27.74 -10.69
C ILE A 15 3.42 -26.34 -10.08
N THR A 16 4.64 -25.95 -9.76
CA THR A 16 4.93 -24.58 -9.30
C THR A 16 5.25 -23.64 -10.47
N ILE A 17 4.43 -23.65 -11.52
CA ILE A 17 4.49 -22.61 -12.56
C ILE A 17 3.91 -21.34 -11.94
N GLY A 18 4.77 -20.33 -11.80
CA GLY A 18 4.55 -19.14 -11.00
C GLY A 18 3.29 -18.36 -11.36
N LEU A 19 2.43 -18.17 -10.37
CA LEU A 19 1.51 -17.04 -10.29
C LEU A 19 2.35 -15.78 -10.08
N SER A 20 2.90 -15.23 -11.16
CA SER A 20 3.41 -13.86 -11.15
C SER A 20 2.19 -12.94 -11.19
N ALA A 21 1.75 -12.47 -10.03
CA ALA A 21 0.77 -11.39 -9.96
C ALA A 21 1.40 -10.13 -10.55
N SER A 22 1.05 -9.80 -11.80
CA SER A 22 1.44 -8.51 -12.38
C SER A 22 0.61 -7.43 -11.71
N ALA A 23 1.21 -6.64 -10.82
CA ALA A 23 0.58 -5.43 -10.31
C ALA A 23 0.28 -4.50 -11.52
N GLN A 24 -1.00 -4.30 -11.86
CA GLN A 24 -1.36 -3.34 -12.89
C GLN A 24 -1.07 -1.93 -12.36
N ALA A 25 0.03 -1.34 -12.85
CA ALA A 25 0.33 0.07 -12.61
C ALA A 25 -0.80 0.93 -13.22
N THR A 26 -1.61 1.54 -12.35
CA THR A 26 -2.63 2.49 -12.79
C THR A 26 -1.93 3.78 -13.19
N THR A 27 -2.33 4.40 -14.29
CA THR A 27 -1.77 5.68 -14.73
C THR A 27 -2.85 6.75 -14.78
N TYR A 28 -2.46 7.99 -14.53
CA TYR A 28 -3.34 9.15 -14.57
C TYR A 28 -2.76 10.25 -15.44
N LYS A 29 -3.58 10.82 -16.33
CA LYS A 29 -3.20 11.97 -17.14
C LYS A 29 -3.64 13.26 -16.45
N VAL A 30 -2.68 14.09 -16.09
CA VAL A 30 -2.89 15.37 -15.40
C VAL A 30 -3.77 16.29 -16.22
N VAL A 31 -4.74 16.93 -15.58
CA VAL A 31 -5.56 17.99 -16.16
C VAL A 31 -5.27 19.34 -15.51
N ARG A 32 -5.74 20.43 -16.13
CA ARG A 32 -5.55 21.78 -15.59
C ARG A 32 -6.19 21.88 -14.20
N GLY A 33 -5.41 22.36 -13.22
CA GLY A 33 -5.86 22.57 -11.83
C GLY A 33 -5.52 21.43 -10.87
N ASP A 34 -4.91 20.36 -11.36
CA ASP A 34 -4.40 19.26 -10.54
C ASP A 34 -3.14 19.64 -9.77
N SER A 35 -2.96 18.95 -8.66
CA SER A 35 -1.70 18.85 -7.93
C SER A 35 -1.46 17.39 -7.57
N LEU A 36 -0.21 17.01 -7.32
CA LEU A 36 0.10 15.64 -6.85
C LEU A 36 -0.69 15.31 -5.58
N TRP A 37 -0.96 16.29 -4.71
CA TRP A 37 -1.78 16.08 -3.52
C TRP A 37 -3.24 15.73 -3.87
N LYS A 38 -3.88 16.47 -4.79
CA LYS A 38 -5.27 16.17 -5.21
C LYS A 38 -5.38 14.79 -5.86
N ILE A 39 -4.39 14.46 -6.69
CA ILE A 39 -4.30 13.14 -7.33
C ILE A 39 -4.12 12.06 -6.26
N ALA A 40 -3.22 12.25 -5.30
CA ALA A 40 -2.99 11.31 -4.22
C ALA A 40 -4.27 11.04 -3.40
N VAL A 41 -5.00 12.11 -3.04
CA VAL A 41 -6.29 12.00 -2.33
C VAL A 41 -7.33 11.26 -3.17
N LYS A 42 -7.46 11.59 -4.46
CA LYS A 42 -8.42 10.94 -5.36
C LYS A 42 -8.22 9.44 -5.48
N TYR A 43 -6.96 9.00 -5.48
CA TYR A 43 -6.59 7.58 -5.60
C TYR A 43 -6.32 6.91 -4.26
N GLU A 44 -6.59 7.59 -3.13
CA GLU A 44 -6.33 7.09 -1.78
C GLU A 44 -4.88 6.56 -1.61
N VAL A 45 -3.93 7.22 -2.25
CA VAL A 45 -2.49 6.95 -2.15
C VAL A 45 -1.78 8.05 -1.37
N GLY A 46 -0.60 7.76 -0.83
CA GLY A 46 0.17 8.74 -0.08
C GLY A 46 0.86 9.69 -1.03
N LEU A 47 0.93 10.99 -0.71
CA LEU A 47 1.68 11.95 -1.53
C LEU A 47 3.15 11.53 -1.69
N SER A 48 3.79 11.10 -0.61
CA SER A 48 5.16 10.59 -0.60
C SER A 48 5.32 9.30 -1.41
N GLU A 49 4.35 8.40 -1.37
CA GLU A 49 4.34 7.17 -2.19
C GLU A 49 4.18 7.52 -3.68
N LEU A 50 3.28 8.44 -4.00
CA LEU A 50 3.06 8.92 -5.35
C LEU A 50 4.33 9.60 -5.89
N ILE A 51 5.01 10.41 -5.09
CA ILE A 51 6.29 11.02 -5.48
C ILE A 51 7.36 9.94 -5.72
N LYS A 52 7.49 8.96 -4.81
CA LYS A 52 8.45 7.85 -4.96
C LYS A 52 8.17 7.00 -6.20
N ALA A 53 6.90 6.80 -6.56
CA ALA A 53 6.49 6.07 -7.75
C ALA A 53 6.79 6.83 -9.06
N ASN A 54 7.06 8.13 -8.98
CA ASN A 54 7.31 9.00 -10.13
C ASN A 54 8.68 9.70 -10.04
N PRO A 55 9.80 8.95 -10.08
CA PRO A 55 11.15 9.51 -9.97
C PRO A 55 11.53 10.46 -11.12
N SER A 56 10.78 10.44 -12.24
CA SER A 56 10.93 11.38 -13.34
C SER A 56 10.52 12.82 -12.98
N ILE A 57 9.73 13.01 -11.93
CA ILE A 57 9.26 14.31 -11.47
C ILE A 57 10.29 14.89 -10.50
N LYS A 58 11.17 15.75 -11.02
CA LYS A 58 12.22 16.39 -10.20
C LYS A 58 11.68 17.36 -9.16
N ASN A 59 10.61 18.08 -9.51
CA ASN A 59 9.93 19.00 -8.59
C ASN A 59 8.49 18.53 -8.36
N PRO A 60 8.19 17.87 -7.23
CA PRO A 60 6.85 17.41 -6.89
C PRO A 60 5.77 18.50 -6.86
N ASN A 61 6.17 19.76 -6.66
CA ASN A 61 5.24 20.88 -6.62
C ASN A 61 4.84 21.40 -8.01
N LEU A 62 5.45 20.86 -9.08
CA LEU A 62 5.25 21.33 -10.45
C LEU A 62 4.95 20.16 -11.38
N ILE A 63 3.68 20.06 -11.79
CA ILE A 63 3.19 19.12 -12.79
C ILE A 63 2.44 19.86 -13.88
N TYR A 64 2.43 19.31 -15.10
CA TYR A 64 1.83 19.96 -16.26
C TYR A 64 0.64 19.16 -16.79
N PRO A 65 -0.42 19.83 -17.30
CA PRO A 65 -1.50 19.15 -17.99
C PRO A 65 -0.98 18.29 -19.15
N GLY A 66 -1.51 17.08 -19.26
CA GLY A 66 -1.09 16.08 -20.24
C GLY A 66 0.05 15.17 -19.78
N GLN A 67 0.73 15.50 -18.67
CA GLN A 67 1.71 14.63 -18.05
C GLN A 67 1.05 13.35 -17.53
N VAL A 68 1.73 12.22 -17.71
CA VAL A 68 1.28 10.93 -17.19
C VAL A 68 1.95 10.67 -15.84
N ILE A 69 1.14 10.38 -14.83
CA ILE A 69 1.55 10.05 -13.47
C ILE A 69 1.27 8.58 -13.23
N ASN A 70 2.27 7.86 -12.76
CA ASN A 70 2.12 6.49 -12.30
C ASN A 70 1.48 6.52 -10.91
N ILE A 71 0.30 5.96 -10.79
CA ILE A 71 -0.39 5.79 -9.51
C ILE A 71 0.10 4.45 -8.95
N PRO A 72 0.87 4.46 -7.83
CA PRO A 72 1.22 3.20 -7.18
C PRO A 72 -0.08 2.51 -6.78
N GLU A 73 -0.09 1.18 -6.84
CA GLU A 73 -1.15 0.43 -6.21
C GLU A 73 -1.23 0.89 -4.75
N ALA A 74 -2.43 1.27 -4.30
CA ALA A 74 -2.61 1.62 -2.91
C ALA A 74 -2.16 0.39 -2.12
N ALA A 75 -0.99 0.50 -1.48
CA ALA A 75 -0.52 -0.53 -0.57
C ALA A 75 -1.72 -0.82 0.33
N PRO A 76 -2.12 -2.09 0.50
CA PRO A 76 -3.27 -2.40 1.31
C PRO A 76 -2.96 -1.94 2.73
N LEU A 77 -3.32 -0.69 3.04
CA LEU A 77 -3.54 -0.16 4.39
C LEU A 77 -4.50 -1.08 5.16
N LYS A 78 -5.16 -1.97 4.43
CA LYS A 78 -6.25 -2.82 4.83
C LYS A 78 -5.93 -3.93 5.82
N THR A 79 -4.69 -4.37 6.03
CA THR A 79 -4.46 -5.52 6.93
C THR A 79 -4.01 -5.11 8.33
N PHE A 80 -2.79 -4.60 8.51
CA PHE A 80 -2.29 -4.37 9.87
C PHE A 80 -2.99 -3.19 10.58
N GLU A 81 -3.16 -2.06 9.89
CA GLU A 81 -3.79 -0.86 10.48
C GLU A 81 -5.27 -1.11 10.78
N SER A 82 -6.00 -1.74 9.84
CA SER A 82 -7.38 -2.15 10.08
C SER A 82 -7.51 -3.11 11.25
N GLU A 83 -6.56 -4.04 11.39
CA GLU A 83 -6.55 -4.99 12.50
C GLU A 83 -6.31 -4.28 13.83
N VAL A 84 -5.37 -3.34 13.89
CA VAL A 84 -5.15 -2.50 15.08
C VAL A 84 -6.41 -1.73 15.44
N ILE A 85 -7.08 -1.09 14.46
CA ILE A 85 -8.32 -0.35 14.72
C ILE A 85 -9.45 -1.29 15.19
N ARG A 86 -9.55 -2.48 14.58
CA ARG A 86 -10.51 -3.52 14.97
C ARG A 86 -10.31 -3.92 16.43
N LEU A 87 -9.07 -4.22 16.83
CA LEU A 87 -8.72 -4.60 18.19
C LEU A 87 -8.99 -3.46 19.19
N ILE A 88 -8.65 -2.22 18.82
CA ILE A 88 -8.95 -1.04 19.66
C ILE A 88 -10.45 -0.87 19.86
N ASN A 89 -11.25 -0.98 18.80
CA ASN A 89 -12.70 -0.85 18.90
C ASN A 89 -13.34 -2.00 19.69
N GLN A 90 -12.78 -3.21 19.58
CA GLN A 90 -13.16 -4.34 20.42
C GLN A 90 -12.95 -4.03 21.91
N GLU A 91 -11.76 -3.51 22.27
CA GLU A 91 -11.44 -3.13 23.65
C GLU A 91 -12.30 -1.96 24.16
N ARG A 92 -12.53 -0.95 23.32
CA ARG A 92 -13.39 0.20 23.67
C ARG A 92 -14.81 -0.23 23.98
N THR A 93 -15.37 -1.10 23.13
CA THR A 93 -16.74 -1.61 23.29
C THR A 93 -16.85 -2.47 24.56
N SER A 94 -15.83 -3.30 24.86
CA SER A 94 -15.75 -4.06 26.11
C SER A 94 -15.79 -3.17 27.36
N ARG A 95 -15.25 -1.95 27.25
CA ARG A 95 -15.25 -0.93 28.31
C ARG A 95 -16.46 0.03 28.26
N GLY A 96 -17.45 -0.23 27.41
CA GLY A 96 -18.64 0.62 27.25
C GLY A 96 -18.38 1.97 26.57
N LEU A 97 -17.23 2.13 25.91
CA LEU A 97 -16.88 3.32 25.15
C LEU A 97 -17.36 3.19 23.69
N PRO A 98 -17.73 4.31 23.03
CA PRO A 98 -18.12 4.28 21.62
C PRO A 98 -16.94 3.88 20.72
N ALA A 99 -17.22 3.15 19.64
CA ALA A 99 -16.23 2.80 18.63
C ALA A 99 -15.65 4.05 17.94
N LEU A 100 -14.35 3.99 17.60
CA LEU A 100 -13.69 5.01 16.79
C LEU A 100 -14.04 4.84 15.32
N THR A 101 -14.23 5.97 14.65
CA THR A 101 -14.36 6.04 13.19
C THR A 101 -12.99 5.95 12.54
N THR A 102 -12.89 5.21 11.43
CA THR A 102 -11.64 5.08 10.66
C THR A 102 -11.41 6.31 9.80
N ASP A 103 -10.22 6.88 9.90
CA ASP A 103 -9.72 7.91 8.99
C ASP A 103 -8.41 7.41 8.35
N TRP A 104 -8.47 7.13 7.05
CA TRP A 104 -7.34 6.58 6.29
C TRP A 104 -6.15 7.55 6.22
N GLN A 105 -6.41 8.87 6.24
CA GLN A 105 -5.35 9.89 6.21
C GLN A 105 -4.62 9.89 7.54
N LEU A 106 -5.36 9.84 8.65
CA LEU A 106 -4.80 9.79 9.99
C LEU A 106 -3.98 8.51 10.22
N SER A 107 -4.52 7.34 9.89
CA SER A 107 -3.81 6.06 10.03
C SER A 107 -2.50 6.05 9.25
N ARG A 108 -2.52 6.57 8.02
CA ARG A 108 -1.32 6.69 7.19
C ARG A 108 -0.28 7.63 7.80
N VAL A 109 -0.68 8.81 8.27
CA VAL A 109 0.22 9.77 8.93
C VAL A 109 0.83 9.15 10.19
N ALA A 110 0.03 8.43 10.98
CA ALA A 110 0.50 7.70 12.14
C ALA A 110 1.55 6.64 11.77
N ARG A 111 1.34 5.87 10.69
CA ARG A 111 2.35 4.93 10.18
C ARG A 111 3.64 5.63 9.79
N TYR A 112 3.54 6.72 9.02
CA TYR A 112 4.72 7.51 8.65
C TYR A 112 5.47 8.04 9.86
N LYS A 113 4.75 8.54 10.86
CA LYS A 113 5.37 9.04 12.08
C LYS A 113 6.01 7.92 12.88
N SER A 114 5.35 6.76 12.99
CA SER A 114 5.91 5.58 13.65
C SER A 114 7.20 5.11 12.96
N GLN A 115 7.23 5.10 11.62
CA GLN A 115 8.44 4.74 10.88
C GLN A 115 9.55 5.77 11.10
N ASP A 116 9.23 7.07 11.03
CA ASP A 116 10.17 8.16 11.34
C ASP A 116 10.73 8.05 12.75
N MET A 117 9.94 7.60 13.73
CA MET A 117 10.39 7.35 15.09
C MET A 117 11.36 6.16 15.17
N VAL A 118 11.06 5.05 14.49
CA VAL A 118 11.94 3.89 14.40
C VAL A 118 13.26 4.26 13.72
N ASP A 119 13.20 4.94 12.58
CA ASP A 119 14.38 5.33 11.79
C ASP A 119 15.30 6.29 12.56
N ARG A 120 14.74 7.09 13.47
CA ARG A 120 15.47 8.04 14.32
C ARG A 120 15.84 7.48 15.70
N GLY A 121 15.48 6.23 16.00
CA GLY A 121 15.84 5.56 17.26
C GLY A 121 15.18 6.14 18.51
N TYR A 122 13.91 6.56 18.42
CA TYR A 122 13.09 6.93 19.58
C TYR A 122 12.68 5.73 20.43
#